data_AF-A0A1H7D3D1-F1
#
_entry.id   AF-A0A1H7D3D1-F1
#
_cell.length_a   1.000
_cell.length_b   1.000
_cell.length_c   1.000
_cell.angle_alpha   90.00
_cell.angle_beta   90.00
_cell.angle_gamma   90.00
#
_symmetry.space_group_name_H-M   'P 1'
#
loop_
_entity.id
_entity.type
_entity.pdbx_description
1 polymer ?
#
loop_
_entity_poly.entity_id
_entity_poly.type
_entity_poly.pdbx_seq_one_letter_code
_entity_poly.pdbx_strand_id
1 'polypeptide(L)' 'MTGVPPAYMSEPWFALLQAACAQRLRSEVAAQLRLSPAAVSQVLNASGKYGAGKARTDRIARRVLDTFGAPAAHEEARA' A
#
# COMPACT_ATOMS: atom_id res chain seq x y z
N MET A 1 18.06 -3.29 -14.52
CA MET A 1 16.79 -3.40 -13.76
C MET A 1 15.79 -4.03 -14.71
N THR A 2 15.27 -5.21 -14.40
CA THR A 2 14.28 -5.92 -15.24
C THR A 2 13.04 -5.04 -15.36
N GLY A 3 12.72 -4.59 -16.57
CA GLY A 3 11.78 -3.49 -16.86
C GLY A 3 10.29 -3.80 -16.66
N VAL A 4 9.93 -4.73 -15.77
CA VAL A 4 8.54 -5.06 -15.46
C VAL A 4 8.24 -4.73 -13.99
N PRO A 5 7.29 -3.83 -13.71
CA PRO A 5 6.84 -3.56 -12.35
C PRO A 5 6.30 -4.82 -11.66
N PRO A 6 6.52 -4.99 -10.35
CA PRO A 6 5.89 -6.07 -9.59
C PRO A 6 4.36 -6.06 -9.71
N ALA A 7 3.75 -7.24 -9.79
CA ALA A 7 2.30 -7.39 -9.96
C ALA A 7 1.47 -6.65 -8.91
N TYR A 8 1.98 -6.54 -7.67
CA TYR A 8 1.25 -5.83 -6.62
C TYR A 8 1.08 -4.33 -6.89
N MET A 9 1.88 -3.73 -7.77
CA MET A 9 1.77 -2.30 -8.08
C MET A 9 0.51 -1.96 -8.89
N SER A 10 -0.15 -2.96 -9.47
CA SER A 10 -1.48 -2.78 -10.09
C SER A 10 -2.63 -3.08 -9.13
N GLU A 11 -2.35 -3.47 -7.88
CA GLU A 11 -3.41 -3.77 -6.91
C GLU A 11 -4.04 -2.50 -6.32
N PRO A 12 -5.34 -2.51 -5.98
CA PRO A 12 -6.05 -1.34 -5.47
C PRO A 12 -5.44 -0.76 -4.19
N TRP A 13 -4.95 -1.62 -3.29
CA TRP A 13 -4.33 -1.16 -2.05
C TRP A 13 -3.04 -0.35 -2.34
N PHE A 14 -2.32 -0.66 -3.41
CA PHE A 14 -1.11 0.09 -3.75
C PHE A 14 -1.43 1.51 -4.22
N ALA A 15 -2.53 1.68 -4.96
CA ALA A 15 -3.04 3.00 -5.33
C ALA A 15 -3.42 3.84 -4.09
N LEU A 16 -4.06 3.23 -3.09
CA LEU A 16 -4.37 3.89 -1.81
C LEU A 16 -3.10 4.32 -1.07
N LEU A 17 -2.10 3.45 -1.03
CA LEU A 17 -0.80 3.76 -0.41
C LEU A 17 -0.11 4.93 -1.12
N GLN A 18 -0.09 4.93 -2.46
CA GLN A 18 0.46 6.05 -3.25
C GLN A 18 -0.28 7.35 -2.98
N ALA A 19 -1.61 7.34 -2.98
CA ALA A 19 -2.42 8.53 -2.71
C ALA A 19 -2.15 9.08 -1.31
N ALA A 20 -2.07 8.21 -0.29
CA ALA A 20 -1.74 8.62 1.07
C ALA A 20 -0.35 9.27 1.15
N CYS A 21 0.66 8.71 0.49
CA CYS A 21 2.01 9.26 0.43
C CYS A 21 2.16 10.50 -0.47
N ALA A 22 1.17 10.80 -1.31
CA ALA A 22 1.14 12.06 -2.07
C ALA A 22 0.65 13.23 -1.22
N GLN A 23 -0.16 12.96 -0.19
CA GLN A 23 -0.75 13.99 0.69
C GLN A 23 0.00 14.17 2.01
N ARG A 24 0.78 13.17 2.44
CA ARG A 24 1.41 13.12 3.77
C ARG A 24 2.86 12.64 3.68
N LEU A 25 3.62 12.87 4.75
CA LEU A 25 4.98 12.36 4.83
C LEU A 25 4.98 10.83 4.88
N ARG A 26 5.91 10.19 4.18
CA ARG A 26 6.03 8.72 4.15
C ARG A 26 6.24 8.13 5.56
N SER A 27 6.91 8.86 6.45
CA SER A 27 7.11 8.48 7.85
C SER A 27 5.80 8.43 8.63
N GLU A 28 4.91 9.40 8.42
CA GLU A 28 3.59 9.46 9.05
C GLU A 28 2.69 8.32 8.54
N VAL A 29 2.67 8.10 7.22
CA VAL A 29 1.95 6.97 6.61
C VAL A 29 2.47 5.64 7.13
N ALA A 30 3.80 5.47 7.26
CA ALA A 30 4.39 4.27 7.83
C ALA A 30 3.95 4.06 9.30
N ALA A 31 3.93 5.13 10.11
CA ALA A 31 3.46 5.07 11.48
C ALA A 31 1.98 4.66 11.57
N GLN A 32 1.11 5.24 10.73
CA GLN A 32 -0.32 4.87 10.65
C GLN A 32 -0.50 3.39 10.29
N LEU A 33 0.29 2.89 9.35
CA LEU A 33 0.28 1.48 8.93
C LEU A 33 1.04 0.55 9.91
N ARG A 34 1.64 1.08 10.98
CA ARG A 34 2.53 0.33 11.89
C ARG A 34 3.65 -0.43 11.15
N LEU A 35 4.14 0.14 10.05
CA LEU A 35 5.22 -0.40 9.22
C LEU A 35 6.49 0.43 9.41
N SER A 36 7.64 -0.12 9.02
CA SER A 36 8.86 0.68 8.98
C SER A 36 8.83 1.63 7.76
N PRO A 37 9.38 2.85 7.86
CA PRO A 37 9.51 3.77 6.72
C PRO A 37 10.29 3.17 5.55
N ALA A 38 11.26 2.31 5.85
CA ALA A 38 12.03 1.56 4.87
C ALA A 38 11.16 0.57 4.09
N ALA A 39 10.26 -0.17 4.75
CA ALA A 39 9.35 -1.10 4.07
C ALA A 39 8.41 -0.37 3.11
N VAL A 40 7.83 0.75 3.56
CA VAL A 40 6.97 1.60 2.70
C VAL A 40 7.76 2.11 1.49
N SER A 41 8.99 2.58 1.70
CA SER A 41 9.85 3.07 0.60
C SER A 41 10.25 1.95 -0.37
N GLN A 42 10.52 0.74 0.12
CA GLN A 42 10.85 -0.39 -0.75
C GLN A 42 9.66 -0.84 -1.60
N VAL A 43 8.45 -0.83 -1.04
CA VAL A 43 7.23 -1.15 -1.77
C VAL A 43 6.92 -0.09 -2.81
N LEU A 44 6.97 1.20 -2.45
CA LEU A 44 6.70 2.30 -3.39
C LEU A 44 7.67 2.33 -4.57
N ASN A 45 8.94 2.04 -4.32
CA ASN A 45 9.98 2.11 -5.35
C ASN A 45 10.25 0.76 -6.04
N ALA A 46 9.45 -0.28 -5.78
CA ALA A 46 9.73 -1.66 -6.24
C ALA A 46 11.19 -2.06 -6.04
N SER A 47 11.72 -1.88 -4.82
CA SER A 47 13.11 -2.15 -4.50
C SER A 47 13.25 -3.21 -3.40
N GLY A 48 14.49 -3.66 -3.19
CA GLY A 48 14.81 -4.68 -2.19
C GLY A 48 14.04 -5.98 -2.42
N LYS A 49 13.55 -6.58 -1.32
CA LYS A 49 12.87 -7.88 -1.36
C LYS A 49 11.50 -7.82 -2.06
N TYR A 50 10.81 -6.67 -2.01
CA TYR A 50 9.49 -6.50 -2.64
C TYR A 50 9.63 -6.31 -4.15
N GLY A 51 10.59 -5.49 -4.59
CA GLY A 51 10.92 -5.34 -6.01
C GLY A 51 11.35 -6.64 -6.69
N ALA A 52 12.11 -7.45 -5.96
CA ALA A 52 12.58 -8.75 -6.45
C ALA A 52 11.53 -9.88 -6.35
N GLY A 53 10.31 -9.61 -5.87
CA GLY A 53 9.28 -10.63 -5.66
C GLY A 53 9.61 -11.68 -4.58
N LYS A 54 10.60 -11.42 -3.73
CA LYS A 54 11.06 -12.33 -2.67
C LYS A 54 10.32 -12.17 -1.35
N ALA A 55 9.56 -11.08 -1.19
CA ALA A 55 8.76 -10.81 -0.01
C ALA A 55 7.27 -10.72 -0.36
N ARG A 56 6.44 -11.27 0.51
CA ARG A 56 4.99 -11.19 0.39
C ARG A 56 4.47 -9.82 0.83
N THR A 57 3.49 -9.30 0.11
CA THR A 57 2.86 -7.99 0.36
C THR A 57 1.53 -8.11 1.11
N ASP A 58 1.01 -9.33 1.37
CA ASP A 58 -0.32 -9.56 1.97
C ASP A 58 -0.56 -8.76 3.25
N ARG A 59 0.44 -8.73 4.15
CA ARG A 59 0.34 -7.99 5.41
C ARG A 59 0.32 -6.47 5.21
N ILE A 60 0.99 -5.97 4.17
CA ILE A 60 1.01 -4.54 3.82
C ILE A 60 -0.33 -4.17 3.20
N ALA A 61 -0.78 -4.97 2.23
CA ALA A 61 -2.09 -4.83 1.59
C ALA A 61 -3.21 -4.77 2.63
N ARG A 62 -3.24 -5.73 3.56
CA ARG A 62 -4.26 -5.78 4.61
C ARG A 62 -4.28 -4.51 5.46
N ARG A 63 -3.12 -4.04 5.91
CA ARG A 63 -3.02 -2.82 6.74
C ARG A 63 -3.42 -1.57 5.98
N VAL A 64 -3.07 -1.49 4.70
CA VAL A 64 -3.47 -0.37 3.84
C VAL A 64 -4.98 -0.35 3.66
N LEU A 65 -5.60 -1.50 3.40
CA LEU A 65 -7.06 -1.61 3.29
C LEU A 65 -7.75 -1.31 4.62
N ASP A 66 -7.25 -1.83 5.73
CA ASP A 66 -7.83 -1.57 7.06
C ASP A 66 -7.69 -0.09 7.48
N THR A 67 -6.68 0.63 6.99
CA THR A 67 -6.40 2.03 7.40
C THR A 67 -6.94 3.08 6.44
N PHE A 68 -6.84 2.81 5.13
CA PHE A 68 -7.18 3.74 4.04
C PHE A 68 -8.28 3.22 3.12
N GLY A 69 -8.67 1.96 3.26
CA GLY A 69 -9.84 1.45 2.55
C GLY A 69 -11.07 2.20 3.02
N ALA A 70 -11.91 2.62 2.07
CA ALA A 70 -13.24 3.06 2.42
C ALA A 70 -13.97 1.86 3.08
N PRO A 71 -14.77 2.08 4.14
CA PRO A 71 -15.76 1.08 4.50
C PRO A 71 -16.57 0.83 3.22
N ALA A 72 -16.70 -0.44 2.82
CA ALA A 72 -17.66 -0.80 1.78
C ALA A 72 -18.95 -0.08 2.16
N ALA A 73 -19.40 0.86 1.33
CA ALA A 73 -20.59 1.62 1.62
C ALA A 73 -21.67 0.57 1.85
N HIS A 74 -22.04 0.37 3.12
CA HIS A 74 -23.24 -0.38 3.41
C HIS A 74 -24.32 0.43 2.73
N GLU A 75 -24.89 -0.19 1.73
CA GLU A 75 -26.00 0.29 0.94
C GLU A 75 -27.16 0.56 1.90
N GLU A 76 -27.17 1.73 2.54
CA GLU A 76 -28.37 2.32 3.10
C GLU A 76 -29.22 2.76 1.91
N ALA A 77 -29.84 1.78 1.27
CA ALA A 77 -31.08 1.94 0.56
C ALA A 77 -32.11 2.39 1.60
N ARG A 78 -32.14 3.69 1.88
CA ARG A 78 -33.31 4.37 2.39
C ARG A 78 -34.28 4.53 1.23
N ALA A 79 -35.28 3.65 1.15
CA ALA A 79 -36.59 3.90 0.58
C ALA A 79 -37.57 2.83 1.05
#